data_AF-A0A7Y2D5D8-F1
#
_entry.id   AF-A0A7Y2D5D8-F1
#
_cell.length_a   1.000
_cell.length_b   1.000
_cell.length_c   1.000
_cell.angle_alpha   90.00
_cell.angle_beta   90.00
_cell.angle_gamma   90.00
#
_symmetry.space_group_name_H-M   'P 1'
#
loop_
_entity.id
_entity.type
_entity.pdbx_description
1 polymer ?
#
loop_
_entity_poly.entity_id
_entity_poly.type
_entity_poly.pdbx_seq_one_letter_code
_entity_poly.pdbx_strand_id
1 'polypeptide(L)'
;MNYSEVVSDLDRQRIDRALNEITKYADAFQRKLARFISRTELVVFVGPVSVVHGSGSVQLIEPEGARRALKSGILTLSDASRFVRLNIARETIDTGGQRGIEGTLVHEGKHAMDFAKLLASASEGNPDRFFNPNAFQKEYSAHLTSAFYLMRRGGEYTREGLSLGLLKETDGHISVDPIGIRRRLKRNYRLSPENPGALLDTVANPRIVPAIR
;
A
#
# COMPACT_ATOMS: atom_id res chain seq x y z
N MET A 1 5.06 1.18 14.34
CA MET A 1 5.26 2.14 13.25
C MET A 1 6.02 3.32 13.81
N ASN A 2 6.67 4.08 12.95
CA ASN A 2 7.26 5.36 13.29
C ASN A 2 6.53 6.46 12.52
N TYR A 3 6.34 7.63 13.12
CA TYR A 3 5.88 8.82 12.42
C TYR A 3 7.09 9.69 12.09
N SER A 4 7.12 10.27 10.89
CA SER A 4 8.08 11.34 10.63
C SER A 4 7.81 12.51 11.58
N GLU A 5 8.85 13.25 11.97
CA GLU A 5 8.77 14.35 12.95
C GLU A 5 7.72 15.41 12.60
N VAL A 6 7.44 15.61 11.32
CA VAL A 6 6.47 16.62 10.84
C VAL A 6 4.99 16.20 10.99
N VAL A 7 4.69 14.96 11.38
CA VAL A 7 3.30 14.51 11.57
C VAL A 7 2.80 14.96 12.95
N SER A 8 1.75 15.79 12.95
CA SER A 8 1.12 16.32 14.16
C SER A 8 0.46 15.24 15.01
N ASP A 9 0.36 15.43 16.32
CA ASP A 9 -0.28 14.48 17.23
C ASP A 9 -1.75 14.20 16.87
N LEU A 10 -2.47 15.20 16.36
CA LEU A 10 -3.85 15.03 15.90
C LEU A 10 -3.92 14.04 14.73
N ASP A 11 -2.98 14.11 13.78
CA ASP A 11 -2.93 13.19 12.66
C ASP A 11 -2.53 11.79 13.09
N ARG A 12 -1.58 11.68 14.02
CA ARG A 12 -1.19 10.40 14.62
C ARG A 12 -2.42 9.70 15.20
N GLN A 13 -3.18 10.41 16.03
CA GLN A 13 -4.43 9.88 16.61
C GLN A 13 -5.46 9.46 15.56
N ARG A 14 -5.62 10.24 14.48
CA ARG A 14 -6.54 9.89 13.37
C ARG A 14 -6.08 8.65 12.61
N ILE A 15 -4.78 8.53 12.36
CA ILE A 15 -4.17 7.37 11.69
C ILE A 15 -4.28 6.12 12.58
N ASP A 16 -3.98 6.23 13.87
CA ASP A 16 -4.16 5.15 14.85
C ASP A 16 -5.61 4.68 14.92
N ARG A 17 -6.56 5.63 14.96
CA ARG A 17 -7.98 5.32 14.90
C ARG A 17 -8.34 4.57 13.62
N ALA A 18 -7.83 4.99 12.47
CA ALA A 18 -8.06 4.30 11.20
C ALA A 18 -7.50 2.87 11.19
N LEU A 19 -6.30 2.64 11.71
CA LEU A 19 -5.73 1.29 11.83
C LEU A 19 -6.56 0.40 12.75
N ASN A 20 -7.14 0.96 13.82
CA ASN A 20 -8.05 0.25 14.72
C ASN A 20 -9.38 -0.09 14.03
N GLU A 21 -9.98 0.85 13.30
CA GLU A 21 -11.21 0.63 12.55
C GLU A 21 -11.00 -0.43 11.44
N ILE A 22 -9.89 -0.36 10.69
CA ILE A 22 -9.52 -1.41 9.73
C ILE A 22 -9.43 -2.76 10.45
N THR A 23 -8.77 -2.81 11.61
CA THR A 23 -8.64 -4.08 12.35
C THR A 23 -10.00 -4.68 12.75
N LYS A 24 -10.97 -3.82 13.10
CA LYS A 24 -12.32 -4.19 13.52
C LYS A 24 -13.18 -4.68 12.37
N TYR A 25 -13.18 -3.99 11.23
CA TYR A 25 -14.13 -4.24 10.13
C TYR A 25 -13.57 -5.06 8.97
N ALA A 26 -12.25 -5.23 8.87
CA ALA A 26 -11.63 -5.82 7.70
C ALA A 26 -11.60 -7.37 7.73
N ASP A 27 -11.08 -8.00 6.66
CA ASP A 27 -10.76 -9.42 6.63
C ASP A 27 -9.41 -9.78 7.28
N ALA A 28 -9.04 -11.06 7.23
CA ALA A 28 -7.80 -11.53 7.83
C ALA A 28 -6.55 -10.91 7.18
N PHE A 29 -6.56 -10.70 5.87
CA PHE A 29 -5.44 -10.11 5.15
C PHE A 29 -5.29 -8.62 5.47
N GLN A 30 -6.39 -7.88 5.44
CA GLN A 30 -6.42 -6.45 5.77
C GLN A 30 -6.11 -6.20 7.25
N ARG A 31 -6.53 -7.09 8.17
CA ARG A 31 -6.06 -7.09 9.57
C ARG A 31 -4.56 -7.28 9.67
N LYS A 32 -4.00 -8.23 8.89
CA LYS A 32 -2.54 -8.43 8.83
C LYS A 32 -1.84 -7.19 8.28
N LEU A 33 -2.45 -6.49 7.32
CA LEU A 33 -1.95 -5.23 6.76
C LEU A 33 -1.90 -4.12 7.82
N ALA A 34 -3.02 -3.89 8.52
CA ALA A 34 -3.08 -2.88 9.59
C ALA A 34 -2.08 -3.18 10.71
N ARG A 35 -1.89 -4.47 11.06
CA ARG A 35 -0.84 -4.91 12.00
C ARG A 35 0.56 -4.71 11.46
N PHE A 36 0.79 -4.99 10.18
CA PHE A 36 2.08 -4.73 9.54
C PHE A 36 2.43 -3.24 9.61
N ILE A 37 1.49 -2.35 9.32
CA ILE A 37 1.71 -0.90 9.47
C ILE A 37 2.00 -0.58 10.94
N SER A 38 1.06 -0.86 11.85
CA SER A 38 1.15 -0.43 13.26
C SER A 38 2.30 -1.06 14.05
N ARG A 39 2.70 -2.30 13.77
CA ARG A 39 3.63 -3.07 14.62
C ARG A 39 5.04 -3.21 14.07
N THR A 40 5.35 -2.60 12.94
CA THR A 40 6.71 -2.64 12.37
C THR A 40 7.37 -1.26 12.43
N GLU A 41 8.59 -1.13 11.94
CA GLU A 41 9.33 0.13 11.94
C GLU A 41 9.04 1.01 10.71
N LEU A 42 8.02 0.65 9.91
CA LEU A 42 7.54 1.44 8.79
C LEU A 42 7.29 2.90 9.19
N VAL A 43 7.76 3.83 8.36
CA VAL A 43 7.61 5.27 8.58
C VAL A 43 6.34 5.78 7.91
N VAL A 44 5.50 6.50 8.66
CA VAL A 44 4.33 7.21 8.15
C VAL A 44 4.63 8.70 8.07
N PHE A 45 4.39 9.28 6.89
CA PHE A 45 4.56 10.70 6.61
C PHE A 45 3.23 11.31 6.17
N VAL A 46 2.96 12.54 6.60
CA VAL A 46 1.82 13.34 6.13
C VAL A 46 2.35 14.63 5.54
N GLY A 47 1.96 14.92 4.30
CA GLY A 47 2.40 16.13 3.60
C GLY A 47 1.41 16.59 2.53
N PRO A 48 1.64 17.73 1.88
CA PRO A 48 0.72 18.23 0.85
C PRO A 48 0.71 17.30 -0.37
N VAL A 49 -0.40 17.29 -1.13
CA VAL A 49 -0.56 16.48 -2.35
C VAL A 49 0.55 16.72 -3.38
N SER A 50 1.11 17.93 -3.42
CA SER A 50 2.24 18.29 -4.28
C SER A 50 3.52 17.51 -3.99
N VAL A 51 3.68 17.00 -2.77
CA VAL A 51 4.81 16.16 -2.33
C VAL A 51 4.45 14.68 -2.39
N VAL A 52 3.19 14.33 -2.07
CA VAL A 52 2.74 12.92 -2.02
C VAL A 52 2.44 12.36 -3.41
N HIS A 53 2.05 13.21 -4.35
CA HIS A 53 1.65 12.87 -5.73
C HIS A 53 0.42 11.96 -5.83
N GLY A 54 -0.61 12.23 -5.01
CA GLY A 54 -1.85 11.46 -4.94
C GLY A 54 -2.47 11.53 -3.56
N SER A 55 -3.46 10.68 -3.27
CA SER A 55 -4.00 10.54 -1.91
C SER A 55 -3.01 9.90 -0.94
N GLY A 56 -2.11 9.08 -1.49
CA GLY A 56 -1.00 8.46 -0.80
C GLY A 56 0.06 8.00 -1.80
N SER A 57 1.21 7.60 -1.27
CA SER A 57 2.26 6.94 -2.04
C SER A 57 3.17 6.14 -1.12
N VAL A 58 3.94 5.22 -1.69
CA VAL A 58 4.95 4.45 -0.97
C VAL A 58 6.29 4.54 -1.68
N GLN A 59 7.35 4.67 -0.89
CA GLN A 59 8.71 4.72 -1.38
C GLN A 59 9.67 4.00 -0.43
N LEU A 60 10.83 3.62 -0.96
CA LEU A 60 11.96 3.24 -0.12
C LEU A 60 12.60 4.50 0.50
N ILE A 61 13.05 4.34 1.73
CA ILE A 61 13.86 5.30 2.46
C ILE A 61 15.20 4.67 2.81
N GLU A 62 16.20 5.52 3.02
CA GLU A 62 17.58 5.11 3.31
C GLU A 62 18.16 4.07 2.32
N PRO A 63 18.25 4.40 1.02
CA PRO A 63 18.92 3.60 -0.01
C PRO A 63 20.15 2.80 0.42
N GLU A 64 21.11 3.49 1.04
CA GLU A 64 22.36 2.90 1.47
C GLU A 64 22.20 1.97 2.68
N GLY A 65 21.27 2.30 3.58
CA GLY A 65 20.89 1.44 4.70
C GLY A 65 20.28 0.13 4.21
N ALA A 66 19.34 0.19 3.27
CA ALA A 66 18.72 -0.97 2.66
C ALA A 66 19.76 -1.85 1.95
N ARG A 67 20.67 -1.25 1.17
CA ARG A 67 21.77 -1.98 0.49
C ARG A 67 22.70 -2.68 1.46
N ARG A 68 23.10 -2.01 2.55
CA ARG A 68 23.92 -2.65 3.60
C ARG A 68 23.17 -3.81 4.23
N ALA A 69 21.89 -3.62 4.58
CA ALA A 69 21.08 -4.66 5.20
C ALA A 69 20.92 -5.91 4.31
N LEU A 70 20.72 -5.74 2.99
CA LEU A 70 20.68 -6.86 2.03
C LEU A 70 21.97 -7.69 2.01
N LYS A 71 23.13 -7.03 2.22
CA LYS A 71 24.45 -7.70 2.28
C LYS A 71 24.73 -8.36 3.63
N SER A 72 24.14 -7.86 4.72
CA SER A 72 24.47 -8.30 6.08
C SER A 72 23.75 -9.58 6.52
N GLY A 73 22.61 -9.94 5.93
CA GLY A 73 21.82 -11.08 6.43
C GLY A 73 20.50 -11.25 5.71
N ILE A 74 19.74 -12.28 6.08
CA ILE A 74 18.37 -12.47 5.60
C ILE A 74 17.48 -11.55 6.43
N LEU A 75 16.68 -10.73 5.75
CA LEU A 75 15.75 -9.79 6.36
C LEU A 75 14.38 -10.45 6.52
N THR A 76 13.79 -10.33 7.71
CA THR A 76 12.36 -10.60 7.85
C THR A 76 11.55 -9.49 7.20
N LEU A 77 10.25 -9.72 7.00
CA LEU A 77 9.33 -8.68 6.53
C LEU A 77 9.30 -7.46 7.47
N SER A 78 9.49 -7.69 8.78
CA SER A 78 9.55 -6.61 9.77
C SER A 78 10.85 -5.80 9.62
N ASP A 79 12.00 -6.46 9.47
CA ASP A 79 13.28 -5.78 9.29
C ASP A 79 13.31 -4.96 7.99
N ALA A 80 12.71 -5.50 6.92
CA ALA A 80 12.61 -4.81 5.64
C ALA A 80 11.73 -3.54 5.71
N SER A 81 10.70 -3.54 6.58
CA SER A 81 9.74 -2.44 6.67
C SER A 81 10.35 -1.11 7.12
N ARG A 82 11.46 -1.13 7.87
CA ARG A 82 12.14 0.09 8.34
C ARG A 82 12.69 0.94 7.18
N PHE A 83 12.86 0.33 6.01
CA PHE A 83 13.28 1.00 4.78
C PHE A 83 12.10 1.46 3.91
N VAL A 84 10.88 1.41 4.43
CA VAL A 84 9.66 1.75 3.68
C VAL A 84 8.97 2.91 4.34
N ARG A 85 8.60 3.91 3.53
CA ARG A 85 7.77 5.05 3.95
C ARG A 85 6.43 5.03 3.24
N LEU A 86 5.36 5.13 4.03
CA LEU A 86 3.98 5.35 3.56
C LEU A 86 3.65 6.83 3.74
N ASN A 87 3.35 7.49 2.63
CA ASN A 87 2.97 8.89 2.58
C ASN A 87 1.44 9.00 2.48
N ILE A 88 0.84 9.91 3.23
CA ILE A 88 -0.58 10.26 3.15
C ILE A 88 -0.69 11.75 2.82
N ALA A 89 -1.50 12.12 1.84
CA ALA A 89 -1.74 13.52 1.54
C ALA A 89 -2.59 14.17 2.64
N ARG A 90 -2.21 15.37 3.06
CA ARG A 90 -2.94 16.23 4.00
C ARG A 90 -4.39 16.39 3.57
N GLU A 91 -4.60 16.65 2.29
CA GLU A 91 -5.91 16.84 1.68
C GLU A 91 -6.80 15.61 1.82
N THR A 92 -6.22 14.41 1.86
CA THR A 92 -6.96 13.16 2.11
C THR A 92 -7.46 13.09 3.54
N ILE A 93 -6.65 13.53 4.51
CA ILE A 93 -7.06 13.63 5.92
C ILE A 93 -8.16 14.67 6.08
N ASP A 94 -7.98 15.84 5.47
CA ASP A 94 -8.84 17.00 5.70
C ASP A 94 -10.19 16.90 4.99
N THR A 95 -10.21 16.38 3.75
CA THR A 95 -11.44 16.28 2.93
C THR A 95 -12.07 14.90 3.01
N GLY A 96 -11.26 13.84 2.96
CA GLY A 96 -11.72 12.46 3.02
C GLY A 96 -12.07 12.01 4.44
N GLY A 97 -11.60 12.75 5.46
CA GLY A 97 -11.81 12.43 6.86
C GLY A 97 -11.34 11.02 7.20
N GLN A 98 -12.05 10.37 8.13
CA GLN A 98 -11.73 9.01 8.57
C GLN A 98 -11.73 8.00 7.42
N ARG A 99 -12.71 8.11 6.49
CA ARG A 99 -12.84 7.22 5.34
C ARG A 99 -11.66 7.32 4.38
N GLY A 100 -11.23 8.54 4.08
CA GLY A 100 -10.07 8.79 3.24
C GLY A 100 -8.79 8.19 3.82
N ILE A 101 -8.61 8.30 5.14
CA ILE A 101 -7.45 7.70 5.83
C ILE A 101 -7.53 6.17 5.78
N GLU A 102 -8.67 5.57 6.10
CA GLU A 102 -8.85 4.11 6.06
C GLU A 102 -8.59 3.56 4.64
N GLY A 103 -9.17 4.18 3.61
CA GLY A 103 -8.98 3.79 2.21
C GLY A 103 -7.52 3.88 1.77
N THR A 104 -6.83 4.99 2.08
CA THR A 104 -5.41 5.16 1.77
C THR A 104 -4.54 4.17 2.52
N LEU A 105 -4.78 3.91 3.80
CA LEU A 105 -3.99 2.93 4.56
C LEU A 105 -4.17 1.50 4.04
N VAL A 106 -5.37 1.12 3.60
CA VAL A 106 -5.60 -0.21 2.99
C VAL A 106 -4.90 -0.31 1.63
N HIS A 107 -4.97 0.73 0.81
CA HIS A 107 -4.34 0.76 -0.51
C HIS A 107 -2.81 0.83 -0.42
N GLU A 108 -2.28 1.88 0.19
CA GLU A 108 -0.84 2.12 0.30
C GLU A 108 -0.19 1.14 1.27
N GLY A 109 -0.91 0.64 2.27
CA GLY A 109 -0.43 -0.45 3.12
C GLY A 109 -0.04 -1.68 2.30
N LYS A 110 -0.82 -1.99 1.25
CA LYS A 110 -0.51 -3.10 0.34
C LYS A 110 0.79 -2.85 -0.41
N HIS A 111 0.99 -1.63 -0.92
CA HIS A 111 2.24 -1.24 -1.57
C HIS A 111 3.42 -1.29 -0.61
N ALA A 112 3.26 -0.83 0.63
CA ALA A 112 4.31 -0.88 1.63
C ALA A 112 4.71 -2.32 1.98
N MET A 113 3.73 -3.22 2.10
CA MET A 113 4.00 -4.64 2.29
C MET A 113 4.71 -5.25 1.06
N ASP A 114 4.37 -4.81 -0.16
CA ASP A 114 5.03 -5.28 -1.38
C ASP A 114 6.50 -4.84 -1.46
N PHE A 115 6.81 -3.58 -1.10
CA PHE A 115 8.20 -3.12 -1.00
C PHE A 115 8.99 -3.87 0.08
N ALA A 116 8.38 -4.12 1.24
CA ALA A 116 9.03 -4.91 2.28
C ALA A 116 9.27 -6.37 1.84
N LYS A 117 8.35 -6.98 1.09
CA LYS A 117 8.53 -8.31 0.49
C LYS A 117 9.62 -8.34 -0.58
N LEU A 118 9.71 -7.30 -1.40
CA LEU A 118 10.78 -7.14 -2.38
C LEU A 118 12.14 -7.20 -1.68
N LEU A 119 12.33 -6.39 -0.63
CA LEU A 119 13.58 -6.36 0.14
C LEU A 119 13.86 -7.68 0.86
N ALA A 120 12.86 -8.27 1.53
CA ALA A 120 13.01 -9.54 2.24
C ALA A 120 13.42 -10.67 1.27
N SER A 121 12.70 -10.83 0.16
CA SER A 121 13.04 -11.85 -0.84
C SER A 121 14.36 -11.58 -1.56
N ALA A 122 14.72 -10.31 -1.81
CA ALA A 122 16.04 -9.96 -2.34
C ALA A 122 17.17 -10.39 -1.40
N SER A 123 16.96 -10.28 -0.08
CA SER A 123 17.96 -10.64 0.94
C SER A 123 18.20 -12.16 1.03
N GLU A 124 17.22 -12.98 0.65
CA GLU A 124 17.34 -14.44 0.60
C GLU A 124 18.30 -14.89 -0.51
N GLY A 125 18.48 -14.07 -1.56
CA GLY A 125 19.37 -14.38 -2.68
C GLY A 125 18.90 -15.50 -3.60
N ASN A 126 17.68 -16.00 -3.42
CA ASN A 126 17.10 -17.05 -4.27
C ASN A 126 16.28 -16.43 -5.42
N PRO A 127 16.73 -16.55 -6.70
CA PRO A 127 16.04 -15.96 -7.84
C PRO A 127 14.61 -16.50 -8.04
N ASP A 128 14.37 -17.77 -7.76
CA ASP A 128 13.07 -18.42 -7.94
C ASP A 128 12.03 -17.95 -6.91
N ARG A 129 12.50 -17.37 -5.80
CA ARG A 129 11.66 -16.83 -4.72
C ARG A 129 11.61 -15.31 -4.70
N PHE A 130 12.24 -14.64 -5.67
CA PHE A 130 12.33 -13.20 -5.70
C PHE A 130 10.95 -12.56 -5.98
N PHE A 131 10.43 -11.81 -5.00
CA PHE A 131 9.16 -11.12 -5.12
C PHE A 131 9.36 -9.81 -5.88
N ASN A 132 8.99 -9.79 -7.16
CA ASN A 132 9.12 -8.59 -8.00
C ASN A 132 7.90 -8.43 -8.92
N PRO A 133 6.74 -7.97 -8.40
CA PRO A 133 5.56 -7.76 -9.23
C PRO A 133 5.76 -6.59 -10.20
N ASN A 134 5.10 -6.65 -11.36
CA ASN A 134 4.98 -5.48 -12.24
C ASN A 134 3.96 -4.46 -11.70
N ALA A 135 3.97 -3.24 -12.26
CA ALA A 135 3.09 -2.16 -11.85
C ALA A 135 1.60 -2.56 -11.93
N PHE A 136 1.16 -3.26 -12.98
CA PHE A 136 -0.21 -3.74 -13.09
C PHE A 136 -0.58 -4.70 -11.96
N GLN A 137 0.25 -5.71 -11.66
CA GLN A 137 0.02 -6.66 -10.57
C GLN A 137 -0.05 -5.95 -9.21
N LYS A 138 0.89 -5.02 -8.95
CA LYS A 138 0.95 -4.21 -7.74
C LYS A 138 -0.34 -3.42 -7.55
N GLU A 139 -0.70 -2.59 -8.54
CA GLU A 139 -1.89 -1.72 -8.50
C GLU A 139 -3.19 -2.52 -8.46
N TYR A 140 -3.30 -3.58 -9.25
CA TYR A 140 -4.49 -4.45 -9.26
C TYR A 140 -4.72 -5.08 -7.89
N SER A 141 -3.66 -5.60 -7.25
CA SER A 141 -3.78 -6.21 -5.93
C SER A 141 -4.15 -5.21 -4.84
N ALA A 142 -3.68 -3.97 -4.92
CA ALA A 142 -4.03 -2.90 -3.97
C ALA A 142 -5.47 -2.42 -4.14
N HIS A 143 -5.93 -2.21 -5.38
CA HIS A 143 -7.34 -1.90 -5.67
C HIS A 143 -8.27 -3.03 -5.26
N LEU A 144 -7.89 -4.30 -5.50
CA LEU A 144 -8.66 -5.46 -5.07
C LEU A 144 -8.79 -5.52 -3.53
N THR A 145 -7.67 -5.29 -2.82
CA THR A 145 -7.65 -5.24 -1.35
C THR A 145 -8.56 -4.11 -0.84
N SER A 146 -8.52 -2.95 -1.48
CA SER A 146 -9.37 -1.80 -1.15
C SER A 146 -10.85 -2.10 -1.42
N ALA A 147 -11.18 -2.72 -2.55
CA ALA A 147 -12.55 -3.08 -2.92
C ALA A 147 -13.19 -4.00 -1.86
N PHE A 148 -12.49 -5.07 -1.46
CA PHE A 148 -12.99 -5.96 -0.42
C PHE A 148 -13.21 -5.23 0.91
N TYR A 149 -12.34 -4.28 1.26
CA TYR A 149 -12.50 -3.50 2.48
C TYR A 149 -13.74 -2.61 2.41
N LEU A 150 -13.89 -1.82 1.34
CA LEU A 150 -15.01 -0.91 1.13
C LEU A 150 -16.37 -1.63 1.10
N MET A 151 -16.40 -2.82 0.48
CA MET A 151 -17.59 -3.68 0.47
C MET A 151 -17.96 -4.14 1.87
N ARG A 152 -16.97 -4.59 2.66
CA ARG A 152 -17.19 -5.13 4.01
C ARG A 152 -17.50 -4.05 5.03
N ARG A 153 -16.87 -2.88 4.92
CA ARG A 153 -17.06 -1.73 5.80
C ARG A 153 -18.48 -1.18 5.71
N GLY A 154 -19.11 -1.28 4.54
CA GLY A 154 -20.52 -0.96 4.34
C GLY A 154 -20.81 0.55 4.24
N GLY A 155 -22.08 0.88 4.05
CA GLY A 155 -22.58 2.25 4.10
C GLY A 155 -21.89 3.18 3.10
N GLU A 156 -21.33 4.28 3.59
CA GLU A 156 -20.64 5.27 2.75
C GLU A 156 -19.39 4.73 2.04
N TYR A 157 -18.72 3.73 2.61
CA TYR A 157 -17.54 3.10 2.01
C TYR A 157 -17.92 2.26 0.79
N THR A 158 -19.05 1.57 0.86
CA THR A 158 -19.61 0.84 -0.29
C THR A 158 -20.00 1.80 -1.41
N ARG A 159 -20.62 2.94 -1.08
CA ARG A 159 -20.95 3.97 -2.08
C ARG A 159 -19.70 4.53 -2.76
N GLU A 160 -18.63 4.77 -1.99
CA GLU A 160 -17.35 5.17 -2.55
C GLU A 160 -16.79 4.09 -3.48
N GLY A 161 -16.79 2.82 -3.07
CA GLY A 161 -16.33 1.70 -3.88
C GLY A 161 -17.08 1.56 -5.21
N LEU A 162 -18.40 1.79 -5.22
CA LEU A 162 -19.21 1.85 -6.44
C LEU A 162 -18.80 3.04 -7.32
N SER A 163 -18.67 4.24 -6.74
CA SER A 163 -18.30 5.45 -7.49
C SER A 163 -16.91 5.36 -8.14
N LEU A 164 -15.97 4.66 -7.50
CA LEU A 164 -14.61 4.46 -7.98
C LEU A 164 -14.52 3.36 -9.05
N GLY A 165 -15.61 2.60 -9.29
CA GLY A 165 -15.64 1.44 -10.18
C GLY A 165 -14.90 0.23 -9.62
N LEU A 166 -14.78 0.12 -8.29
CA LEU A 166 -14.15 -1.02 -7.61
C LEU A 166 -15.17 -2.08 -7.22
N LEU A 167 -16.41 -1.64 -6.99
CA LEU A 167 -17.57 -2.47 -6.70
C LEU A 167 -18.59 -2.33 -7.83
N LYS A 168 -19.47 -3.31 -7.93
CA LYS A 168 -20.67 -3.27 -8.77
C LYS A 168 -21.87 -3.74 -7.98
N GLU A 169 -23.02 -3.24 -8.39
CA GLU A 169 -24.33 -3.70 -7.93
C GLU A 169 -24.99 -4.51 -9.04
N THR A 170 -25.53 -5.68 -8.69
CA THR A 170 -26.30 -6.54 -9.60
C THR A 170 -27.45 -7.11 -8.80
N ASP A 171 -28.68 -6.81 -9.21
CA ASP A 171 -29.91 -7.24 -8.54
C ASP A 171 -29.93 -6.93 -7.04
N GLY A 172 -29.44 -5.74 -6.65
CA GLY A 172 -29.33 -5.31 -5.25
C GLY A 172 -28.17 -5.94 -4.46
N HIS A 173 -27.37 -6.81 -5.08
CA HIS A 173 -26.19 -7.40 -4.47
C HIS A 173 -24.92 -6.65 -4.84
N ILE A 174 -24.20 -6.20 -3.81
CA ILE A 174 -22.89 -5.57 -3.95
C ILE A 174 -21.80 -6.64 -4.02
N SER A 175 -20.94 -6.53 -5.01
CA SER A 175 -19.76 -7.38 -5.18
C SER A 175 -18.56 -6.58 -5.69
N VAL A 176 -17.37 -7.13 -5.53
CA VAL A 176 -16.16 -6.60 -6.16
C VAL A 176 -16.30 -6.67 -7.69
N ASP A 177 -15.83 -5.64 -8.39
CA ASP A 177 -15.82 -5.58 -9.86
C ASP A 177 -14.39 -5.67 -10.44
N PRO A 178 -13.85 -6.89 -10.67
CA PRO A 178 -12.55 -7.07 -11.32
C PRO A 178 -12.43 -6.38 -12.69
N ILE A 179 -13.54 -6.31 -13.44
CA ILE A 179 -13.56 -5.67 -14.77
C ILE A 179 -13.48 -4.15 -14.61
N GLY A 180 -14.24 -3.60 -13.67
CA GLY A 180 -14.17 -2.19 -13.26
C GLY A 180 -12.78 -1.78 -12.82
N ILE A 181 -12.13 -2.59 -11.97
CA ILE A 181 -10.74 -2.35 -11.54
C ILE A 181 -9.79 -2.33 -12.73
N ARG A 182 -9.85 -3.31 -13.63
CA ARG A 182 -8.99 -3.34 -14.84
C ARG A 182 -9.23 -2.13 -15.74
N ARG A 183 -10.48 -1.71 -15.90
CA ARG A 183 -10.85 -0.51 -16.67
C ARG A 183 -10.27 0.75 -16.04
N ARG A 184 -10.33 0.88 -14.71
CA ARG A 184 -9.73 1.97 -13.95
C ARG A 184 -8.21 2.01 -14.14
N LEU A 185 -7.54 0.86 -14.03
CA LEU A 185 -6.09 0.76 -14.26
C LEU A 185 -5.68 1.20 -15.66
N LYS A 186 -6.42 0.74 -16.68
CA LYS A 186 -6.15 1.11 -18.07
C LYS A 186 -6.36 2.60 -18.32
N ARG A 187 -7.40 3.20 -17.75
CA ARG A 187 -7.75 4.63 -17.97
C ARG A 187 -6.84 5.58 -17.20
N ASN A 188 -6.61 5.30 -15.91
CA ASN A 188 -5.97 6.26 -15.01
C ASN A 188 -4.44 6.08 -14.98
N TYR A 189 -3.97 4.85 -15.12
CA TYR A 189 -2.56 4.51 -14.97
C TYR A 189 -1.92 4.01 -16.27
N ARG A 190 -2.72 3.85 -17.35
CA ARG A 190 -2.29 3.26 -18.63
C ARG A 190 -1.76 1.82 -18.48
N LEU A 191 -2.19 1.11 -17.43
CA LEU A 191 -1.75 -0.24 -17.11
C LEU A 191 -2.77 -1.30 -17.58
N SER A 192 -2.29 -2.38 -18.19
CA SER A 192 -3.07 -3.57 -18.53
C SER A 192 -2.18 -4.82 -18.46
N PRO A 193 -2.72 -6.05 -18.55
CA PRO A 193 -1.89 -7.25 -18.65
C PRO A 193 -0.90 -7.21 -19.83
N GLU A 194 -1.30 -6.59 -20.95
CA GLU A 194 -0.49 -6.44 -22.17
C GLU A 194 0.49 -5.26 -22.08
N ASN A 195 0.20 -4.27 -21.23
CA ASN A 195 1.10 -3.17 -20.88
C ASN A 195 1.27 -3.09 -19.35
N PRO A 196 2.01 -4.03 -18.75
CA PRO A 196 2.02 -4.22 -17.30
C PRO A 196 2.83 -3.15 -16.55
N GLY A 197 3.55 -2.30 -17.27
CA GLY A 197 4.49 -1.33 -16.69
C GLY A 197 5.75 -1.97 -16.12
N ALA A 198 6.58 -1.15 -15.47
CA ALA A 198 7.86 -1.59 -14.91
C ALA A 198 7.69 -2.54 -13.72
N LEU A 199 8.74 -3.33 -13.48
CA LEU A 199 8.88 -4.15 -12.29
C LEU A 199 9.13 -3.28 -11.05
N LEU A 200 8.70 -3.77 -9.88
CA LEU A 200 8.82 -3.05 -8.61
C LEU A 200 10.27 -2.72 -8.26
N ASP A 201 11.20 -3.63 -8.54
CA ASP A 201 12.64 -3.39 -8.36
C ASP A 201 13.15 -2.20 -9.16
N THR A 202 12.59 -1.97 -10.35
CA THR A 202 13.05 -0.97 -11.32
C THR A 202 12.58 0.43 -10.93
N VAL A 203 11.43 0.53 -10.27
CA VAL A 203 10.88 1.80 -9.76
C VAL A 203 11.29 2.08 -8.32
N ALA A 204 11.86 1.09 -7.62
CA ALA A 204 12.57 1.32 -6.38
C ALA A 204 13.78 2.21 -6.67
N ASN A 205 13.91 3.33 -5.94
CA ASN A 205 15.11 4.14 -5.99
C ASN A 205 15.88 4.00 -4.67
N PRO A 206 17.05 3.35 -4.68
CA PRO A 206 17.76 2.75 -5.81
C PRO A 206 17.14 1.41 -6.22
N ARG A 207 17.47 0.98 -7.44
CA ARG A 207 17.09 -0.35 -7.94
C ARG A 207 17.56 -1.43 -6.96
N ILE A 208 16.66 -2.34 -6.62
CA ILE A 208 16.95 -3.49 -5.75
C ILE A 208 17.30 -4.70 -6.62
N VAL A 209 18.40 -5.37 -6.29
CA VAL A 209 18.80 -6.63 -6.94
C VAL A 209 18.97 -7.71 -5.88
N PRO A 210 18.67 -8.99 -6.17
CA PRO A 210 18.93 -10.08 -5.24
C PRO A 210 20.39 -10.11 -4.80
N ALA A 211 20.62 -10.38 -3.51
CA ALA A 211 21.97 -10.61 -3.02
C ALA A 211 22.49 -11.93 -3.60
N ILE A 212 23.50 -11.87 -4.47
CA ILE A 212 24.19 -13.10 -4.92
C ILE A 212 25.03 -13.58 -3.74
N ARG A 213 24.74 -14.77 -3.24
CA ARG A 213 25.46 -15.43 -2.15
C ARG A 213 26.03 -16.75 -2.63
#